data_AF-A0A941N3P4-F1
#
_entry.id   AF-A0A941N3P4-F1
#
_cell.length_a   1.000
_cell.length_b   1.000
_cell.length_c   1.000
_cell.angle_alpha   90.00
_cell.angle_beta   90.00
_cell.angle_gamma   90.00
#
_symmetry.space_group_name_H-M   'P 1'
#
loop_
_entity.id
_entity.type
_entity.pdbx_description
1 polymer ?
#
loop_
_entity_poly.entity_id
_entity_poly.type
_entity_poly.pdbx_seq_one_letter_code
_entity_poly.pdbx_strand_id
1 'polypeptide(L)'
;MKTIHSQRMWASMALVLASTSAVALGGDWPKLLDHPPVGANAVVLVNGESLRFAAAKLQRFKDGEQAAAANAMLAELPDELKQALIVANLDFGSLDPIWEVASATVSKKLPTPKGISENEGGYVDQISGRSVIWSPRNRYFVPVAADRMVVHLPASRAAVSRWLKGRGKTTQPLPDYLKKTVDRAADNIAVVVAVDVADAISATQAAEKVQTLKAAADAKLDAQLLGKLLGDLMGFTFTVTVKDQFIGELRLDFETAPDLLKIAGRDLVLESLSRRGMLIAEMQKWSGAVEGKSFVMGGPLDAHSVLEVLSFFNGTPTTSDGTQDSLGNSEAQAAADKNAKIQKASQRYFAGTQRILQECRTTKGLSIPERGVFNDKLSRKIDQLPMLDVDPELLDYGTAVGQLLRGSGSAIRSANVAAGAQRSVAATAEVSYGWGGGFYFNDNTAYNETLKNQARAQGMQTHLANMEQIDNMTAEIRRKMTQKYNVEFK
;
A
#
# COMPACT_ATOMS: atom_id res chain seq x y z
N MET A 1 58.46 36.29 -1.12
CA MET A 1 57.70 35.09 -1.55
C MET A 1 57.21 34.37 -0.30
N LYS A 2 55.88 34.32 -0.16
CA LYS A 2 55.00 33.44 0.65
C LYS A 2 55.25 33.28 2.16
N THR A 3 54.33 33.92 2.89
CA THR A 3 53.97 33.75 4.30
C THR A 3 53.04 32.54 4.54
N ILE A 4 53.16 32.05 5.78
CA ILE A 4 52.41 31.07 6.58
C ILE A 4 50.88 31.03 6.33
N HIS A 5 50.26 29.84 6.31
CA HIS A 5 49.08 29.49 7.14
C HIS A 5 48.65 28.00 7.05
N SER A 6 48.50 27.44 8.25
CA SER A 6 47.58 26.41 8.75
C SER A 6 47.52 24.99 8.17
N GLN A 7 48.00 24.07 9.01
CA GLN A 7 47.54 22.70 9.21
C GLN A 7 46.01 22.57 9.24
N ARG A 8 45.47 21.48 8.65
CA ARG A 8 44.41 20.64 9.25
C ARG A 8 44.16 19.35 8.45
N MET A 9 44.57 18.25 9.08
CA MET A 9 44.03 16.88 9.06
C MET A 9 43.10 16.46 7.91
N TRP A 10 43.61 15.56 7.08
CA TRP A 10 42.81 14.53 6.41
C TRP A 10 43.07 13.21 7.14
N ALA A 11 42.08 12.72 7.88
CA ALA A 11 42.07 11.36 8.41
C ALA A 11 40.61 10.90 8.59
N SER A 12 40.22 9.96 7.72
CA SER A 12 39.48 8.73 8.04
C SER A 12 38.30 8.84 9.01
N MET A 13 37.08 8.75 8.48
CA MET A 13 35.92 8.29 9.25
C MET A 13 35.18 7.20 8.45
N ALA A 14 35.71 5.98 8.54
CA ALA A 14 34.94 4.78 8.29
C ALA A 14 33.92 4.66 9.42
N LEU A 15 32.66 4.98 9.13
CA LEU A 15 31.56 4.78 10.05
C LEU A 15 31.29 3.28 10.13
N VAL A 16 31.89 2.62 11.11
CA VAL A 16 31.47 1.30 11.56
C VAL A 16 30.06 1.47 12.13
N LEU A 17 29.05 1.14 11.33
CA LEU A 17 27.70 0.84 11.80
C LEU A 17 27.81 -0.39 12.69
N ALA A 18 28.07 -0.18 13.97
CA ALA A 18 27.88 -1.18 15.00
C ALA A 18 26.37 -1.44 15.09
N SER A 19 25.91 -2.43 14.32
CA SER A 19 24.62 -3.09 14.46
C SER A 19 24.58 -3.79 15.82
N THR A 20 24.26 -3.01 16.85
CA THR A 20 23.75 -3.57 18.09
C THR A 20 22.38 -4.13 17.76
N SER A 21 22.31 -5.44 17.57
CA SER A 21 21.07 -6.20 17.63
C SER A 21 20.52 -6.06 19.06
N ALA A 22 19.89 -4.92 19.36
CA ALA A 22 19.07 -4.80 20.54
C ALA A 22 17.98 -5.85 20.38
N VAL A 23 18.05 -6.89 21.22
CA VAL A 23 16.93 -7.81 21.41
C VAL A 23 15.83 -6.97 22.05
N ALA A 24 14.99 -6.38 21.20
CA ALA A 24 13.79 -5.74 21.66
C ALA A 24 12.94 -6.81 22.34
N LEU A 25 12.66 -6.62 23.63
CA LEU A 25 11.62 -7.35 24.32
C LEU A 25 10.34 -7.18 23.51
N GLY A 26 9.78 -8.29 23.01
CA GLY A 26 8.66 -8.28 22.08
C GLY A 26 7.48 -7.50 22.63
N GLY A 27 6.94 -6.60 21.80
CA GLY A 27 5.76 -5.80 22.13
C GLY A 27 4.50 -6.63 22.32
N ASP A 28 3.41 -5.99 22.77
CA ASP A 28 2.12 -6.66 23.02
C ASP A 28 1.33 -7.02 21.74
N TRP A 29 1.98 -6.94 20.57
CA TRP A 29 1.41 -7.21 19.24
C TRP A 29 0.70 -8.57 19.11
N PRO A 30 1.22 -9.70 19.64
CA PRO A 30 0.55 -10.99 19.52
C PRO A 30 -0.85 -11.02 20.17
N LYS A 31 -1.08 -10.18 21.19
CA LYS A 31 -2.38 -10.10 21.87
C LYS A 31 -3.45 -9.40 21.04
N LEU A 32 -3.06 -8.66 19.99
CA LEU A 32 -4.00 -7.85 19.20
C LEU A 32 -4.92 -8.69 18.31
N LEU A 33 -4.47 -9.82 17.75
CA LEU A 33 -5.37 -10.67 16.95
C LEU A 33 -5.94 -11.86 17.71
N ASP A 34 -5.27 -12.39 18.74
CA ASP A 34 -5.68 -13.54 19.58
C ASP A 34 -5.77 -14.88 18.79
N HIS A 35 -6.38 -14.84 17.59
CA HIS A 35 -6.56 -15.94 16.65
C HIS A 35 -6.54 -15.45 15.18
N PRO A 36 -5.36 -15.33 14.53
CA PRO A 36 -5.30 -14.97 13.11
C PRO A 36 -5.99 -16.03 12.25
N PRO A 37 -6.70 -15.64 11.17
CA PRO A 37 -7.24 -16.62 10.23
C PRO A 37 -6.11 -17.44 9.59
N VAL A 38 -6.44 -18.70 9.28
CA VAL A 38 -5.53 -19.64 8.63
C VAL A 38 -5.13 -19.13 7.24
N GLY A 39 -3.86 -19.32 6.89
CA GLY A 39 -3.33 -18.97 5.57
C GLY A 39 -2.90 -17.51 5.44
N ALA A 40 -2.65 -16.81 6.55
CA ALA A 40 -2.00 -15.51 6.52
C ALA A 40 -0.62 -15.62 5.88
N ASN A 41 -0.28 -14.71 4.96
CA ASN A 41 1.06 -14.56 4.39
C ASN A 41 1.59 -13.12 4.51
N ALA A 42 0.83 -12.20 5.12
CA ALA A 42 1.28 -10.86 5.41
C ALA A 42 0.82 -10.37 6.78
N VAL A 43 1.63 -9.52 7.40
CA VAL A 43 1.31 -8.81 8.64
C VAL A 43 1.73 -7.34 8.55
N VAL A 44 0.92 -6.46 9.14
CA VAL A 44 1.23 -5.05 9.30
C VAL A 44 1.06 -4.65 10.75
N LEU A 45 2.06 -4.02 11.33
CA LEU A 45 2.03 -3.42 12.66
C LEU A 45 2.07 -1.91 12.48
N VAL A 46 1.19 -1.20 13.16
CA VAL A 46 1.09 0.26 13.11
C VAL A 46 1.04 0.77 14.55
N ASN A 47 2.02 1.58 14.93
CA ASN A 47 1.97 2.33 16.17
C ASN A 47 1.49 3.76 15.88
N GLY A 48 0.21 4.02 16.17
CA GLY A 48 -0.41 5.33 15.96
C GLY A 48 0.20 6.44 16.80
N GLU A 49 0.65 6.12 18.03
CA GLU A 49 1.32 7.09 18.90
C GLU A 49 2.69 7.50 18.36
N SER A 50 3.52 6.53 17.95
CA SER A 50 4.81 6.80 17.31
C SER A 50 4.66 7.58 16.01
N LEU A 51 3.65 7.27 15.21
CA LEU A 51 3.34 7.99 13.98
C LEU A 51 2.93 9.44 14.24
N ARG A 52 2.02 9.70 15.19
CA ARG A 52 1.63 11.07 15.57
C ARG A 52 2.79 11.85 16.16
N PHE A 53 3.59 11.23 17.03
CA PHE A 53 4.78 11.85 17.61
C PHE A 53 5.81 12.25 16.54
N ALA A 54 6.04 11.37 15.55
CA ALA A 54 6.91 11.64 14.43
C ALA A 54 6.38 12.78 13.55
N ALA A 55 5.08 12.78 13.22
CA ALA A 55 4.47 13.83 12.42
C ALA A 55 4.60 15.20 13.11
N ALA A 56 4.39 15.27 14.43
CA ALA A 56 4.59 16.50 15.20
C ALA A 56 6.05 17.01 15.14
N LYS A 57 7.05 16.11 15.14
CA LYS A 57 8.45 16.50 14.92
C LYS A 57 8.70 17.01 13.50
N LEU A 58 8.13 16.34 12.50
CA LEU A 58 8.31 16.68 11.08
C LEU A 58 7.73 18.04 10.70
N GLN A 59 6.69 18.52 11.39
CA GLN A 59 6.19 19.89 11.21
C GLN A 59 7.26 20.98 11.40
N ARG A 60 8.30 20.69 12.20
CA ARG A 60 9.41 21.61 12.50
C ARG A 60 10.74 21.19 11.88
N PHE A 61 10.74 20.11 11.09
CA PHE A 61 11.95 19.59 10.49
C PHE A 61 12.44 20.54 9.39
N LYS A 62 13.72 20.94 9.46
CA LYS A 62 14.40 21.85 8.52
C LYS A 62 13.52 23.03 8.09
N ASP A 63 13.13 23.85 9.06
CA ASP A 63 12.31 25.05 8.83
C ASP A 63 10.93 24.77 8.19
N GLY A 64 10.39 23.57 8.40
CA GLY A 64 9.04 23.19 7.97
C GLY A 64 8.96 22.52 6.60
N GLU A 65 10.08 22.03 6.06
CA GLU A 65 10.15 21.34 4.75
C GLU A 65 9.11 20.20 4.62
N GLN A 66 8.79 19.51 5.73
CA GLN A 66 7.82 18.41 5.76
C GLN A 66 6.48 18.76 6.42
N ALA A 67 6.19 20.04 6.68
CA ALA A 67 4.99 20.44 7.43
C ALA A 67 3.68 20.03 6.72
N ALA A 68 3.61 20.17 5.40
CA ALA A 68 2.44 19.76 4.62
C ALA A 68 2.19 18.25 4.72
N ALA A 69 3.25 17.44 4.55
CA ALA A 69 3.18 15.98 4.64
C ALA A 69 2.80 15.50 6.04
N ALA A 70 3.38 16.13 7.07
CA ALA A 70 3.05 15.85 8.46
C ALA A 70 1.58 16.17 8.79
N ASN A 71 1.07 17.31 8.30
CA ASN A 71 -0.33 17.68 8.50
C ASN A 71 -1.29 16.72 7.79
N ALA A 72 -0.96 16.30 6.57
CA ALA A 72 -1.74 15.30 5.85
C ALA A 72 -1.80 13.97 6.63
N MET A 73 -0.66 13.53 7.17
CA MET A 73 -0.59 12.33 7.98
C MET A 73 -1.40 12.41 9.28
N LEU A 74 -1.33 13.53 9.99
CA LEU A 74 -2.16 13.76 11.18
C LEU A 74 -3.65 13.78 10.85
N ALA A 75 -4.05 14.25 9.66
CA ALA A 75 -5.44 14.26 9.24
C ALA A 75 -5.98 12.85 8.90
N GLU A 76 -5.13 11.95 8.39
CA GLU A 76 -5.52 10.57 8.04
C GLU A 76 -5.50 9.61 9.24
N LEU A 77 -4.64 9.86 10.23
CA LEU A 77 -4.54 9.01 11.42
C LEU A 77 -5.65 9.33 12.42
N PRO A 78 -6.46 8.35 12.85
CA PRO A 78 -7.41 8.57 13.93
C PRO A 78 -6.71 9.02 15.21
N ASP A 79 -7.20 10.08 15.83
CA ASP A 79 -6.62 10.65 17.06
C ASP A 79 -6.55 9.62 18.19
N GLU A 80 -7.52 8.72 18.26
CA GLU A 80 -7.59 7.70 19.29
C GLU A 80 -6.76 6.45 18.99
N LEU A 81 -6.25 6.24 17.77
CA LEU A 81 -5.56 5.01 17.41
C LEU A 81 -4.27 4.84 18.22
N LYS A 82 -4.19 3.84 19.10
CA LYS A 82 -2.95 3.49 19.80
C LYS A 82 -2.08 2.59 18.95
N GLN A 83 -2.63 1.43 18.59
CA GLN A 83 -1.96 0.39 17.83
C GLN A 83 -2.95 -0.28 16.89
N ALA A 84 -2.49 -0.68 15.71
CA ALA A 84 -3.21 -1.56 14.83
C ALA A 84 -2.31 -2.71 14.34
N LEU A 85 -2.94 -3.87 14.18
CA LEU A 85 -2.36 -5.08 13.61
C LEU A 85 -3.26 -5.50 12.44
N ILE A 86 -2.71 -5.62 11.25
CA ILE A 86 -3.39 -6.16 10.07
C ILE A 86 -2.75 -7.50 9.74
N VAL A 87 -3.56 -8.51 9.48
CA VAL A 87 -3.13 -9.81 8.97
C VAL A 87 -3.89 -10.06 7.68
N ALA A 88 -3.19 -10.52 6.64
CA ALA A 88 -3.79 -10.72 5.34
C ALA A 88 -3.29 -12.00 4.66
N ASN A 89 -4.10 -12.47 3.72
CA ASN A 89 -3.66 -13.38 2.66
C ASN A 89 -3.65 -12.59 1.35
N LEU A 90 -2.46 -12.34 0.84
CA LEU A 90 -2.21 -11.65 -0.42
C LEU A 90 -2.11 -12.67 -1.56
N ASP A 91 -2.71 -12.36 -2.70
CA ASP A 91 -2.37 -13.02 -3.95
C ASP A 91 -1.04 -12.46 -4.46
N PHE A 92 0.02 -13.27 -4.60
CA PHE A 92 1.33 -12.74 -5.03
C PHE A 92 1.38 -12.29 -6.50
N GLY A 93 0.39 -12.71 -7.31
CA GLY A 93 0.24 -12.29 -8.69
C GLY A 93 -0.18 -10.83 -8.80
N SER A 94 -1.17 -10.41 -8.03
CA SER A 94 -1.70 -9.03 -8.01
C SER A 94 -1.21 -8.19 -6.83
N LEU A 95 -0.72 -8.81 -5.77
CA LEU A 95 -0.47 -8.26 -4.44
C LEU A 95 -1.73 -7.72 -3.75
N ASP A 96 -2.90 -8.13 -4.24
CA ASP A 96 -4.17 -7.78 -3.62
C ASP A 96 -4.50 -8.74 -2.49
N PRO A 97 -5.11 -8.25 -1.41
CA PRO A 97 -5.62 -9.13 -0.37
C PRO A 97 -6.82 -9.93 -0.87
N ILE A 98 -6.74 -11.26 -0.75
CA ILE A 98 -7.89 -12.17 -0.85
C ILE A 98 -8.80 -11.94 0.37
N TRP A 99 -8.18 -11.77 1.54
CA TRP A 99 -8.85 -11.33 2.76
C TRP A 99 -7.88 -10.55 3.65
N GLU A 100 -8.44 -9.68 4.49
CA GLU A 100 -7.72 -8.96 5.54
C GLU A 100 -8.51 -9.03 6.85
N VAL A 101 -7.76 -9.09 7.95
CA VAL A 101 -8.29 -8.90 9.30
C VAL A 101 -7.43 -7.87 10.00
N ALA A 102 -8.03 -6.73 10.32
CA ALA A 102 -7.40 -5.68 11.09
C ALA A 102 -7.92 -5.70 12.52
N SER A 103 -7.05 -5.50 13.50
CA SER A 103 -7.39 -5.26 14.90
C SER A 103 -6.79 -3.93 15.30
N ALA A 104 -7.61 -3.05 15.88
CA ALA A 104 -7.18 -1.75 16.33
C ALA A 104 -7.58 -1.53 17.79
N THR A 105 -6.63 -1.01 18.56
CA THR A 105 -6.83 -0.55 19.94
C THR A 105 -6.86 0.97 19.93
N VAL A 106 -7.85 1.54 20.61
CA VAL A 106 -8.08 2.99 20.71
C VAL A 106 -7.92 3.49 22.14
N SER A 107 -7.66 4.79 22.32
CA SER A 107 -7.49 5.41 23.64
C SER A 107 -8.81 5.66 24.37
N LYS A 108 -9.89 5.86 23.63
CA LYS A 108 -11.25 6.06 24.15
C LYS A 108 -12.09 4.80 24.00
N LYS A 109 -13.17 4.72 24.78
CA LYS A 109 -14.16 3.65 24.63
C LYS A 109 -14.78 3.71 23.23
N LEU A 110 -14.92 2.54 22.61
CA LEU A 110 -15.59 2.40 21.32
C LEU A 110 -17.06 2.85 21.42
N PRO A 111 -17.62 3.43 20.35
CA PRO A 111 -19.05 3.66 20.25
C PRO A 111 -19.83 2.34 20.39
N THR A 112 -21.12 2.44 20.74
CA THR A 112 -21.98 1.24 20.79
C THR A 112 -22.10 0.62 19.39
N PRO A 113 -22.39 -0.70 19.26
CA PRO A 113 -22.59 -1.32 17.95
C PRO A 113 -23.60 -0.58 17.07
N LYS A 114 -24.66 -0.04 17.68
CA LYS A 114 -25.64 0.80 16.99
C LYS A 114 -25.00 2.10 16.47
N GLY A 115 -24.26 2.82 17.31
CA GLY A 115 -23.57 4.03 16.90
C GLY A 115 -22.53 3.80 15.79
N ILE A 116 -21.81 2.66 15.84
CA ILE A 116 -20.92 2.26 14.75
C ILE A 116 -21.73 2.00 13.47
N SER A 117 -22.82 1.24 13.54
CA SER A 117 -23.65 0.95 12.37
C SER A 117 -24.26 2.20 11.75
N GLU A 118 -24.70 3.14 12.58
CA GLU A 118 -25.27 4.41 12.15
C GLU A 118 -24.21 5.24 11.43
N ASN A 119 -22.96 5.27 11.94
CA ASN A 119 -21.82 5.98 11.34
C ASN A 119 -21.25 5.30 10.08
N GLU A 120 -21.42 3.99 9.95
CA GLU A 120 -20.99 3.23 8.77
C GLU A 120 -22.05 3.17 7.66
N GLY A 121 -23.29 3.60 7.92
CA GLY A 121 -24.42 3.37 7.02
C GLY A 121 -24.77 1.89 6.88
N GLY A 122 -24.48 1.12 7.92
CA GLY A 122 -24.63 -0.32 7.98
C GLY A 122 -25.78 -0.75 8.89
N TYR A 123 -25.72 -1.99 9.36
CA TYR A 123 -26.65 -2.51 10.36
C TYR A 123 -25.94 -3.41 11.37
N VAL A 124 -26.53 -3.49 12.57
CA VAL A 124 -26.10 -4.45 13.60
C VAL A 124 -26.68 -5.81 13.28
N ASP A 125 -25.81 -6.82 13.30
CA ASP A 125 -26.11 -8.21 12.99
C ASP A 125 -25.63 -9.09 14.17
N GLN A 126 -26.13 -10.33 14.23
CA GLN A 126 -25.75 -11.31 15.25
C GLN A 126 -25.04 -12.50 14.60
N ILE A 127 -23.75 -12.70 14.93
CA ILE A 127 -22.96 -13.84 14.48
C ILE A 127 -22.40 -14.57 15.71
N SER A 128 -22.67 -15.87 15.82
CA SER A 128 -22.15 -16.70 16.93
C SER A 128 -22.44 -16.09 18.32
N GLY A 129 -23.62 -15.47 18.49
CA GLY A 129 -24.05 -14.85 19.75
C GLY A 129 -23.38 -13.52 20.08
N ARG A 130 -22.69 -12.88 19.12
CA ARG A 130 -22.07 -11.57 19.27
C ARG A 130 -22.64 -10.57 18.28
N SER A 131 -22.84 -9.34 18.76
CA SER A 131 -23.14 -8.20 17.91
C SER A 131 -21.95 -7.88 17.02
N VAL A 132 -22.17 -7.90 15.72
CA VAL A 132 -21.23 -7.45 14.69
C VAL A 132 -21.91 -6.36 13.87
N ILE A 133 -21.13 -5.54 13.17
CA ILE A 133 -21.66 -4.46 12.34
C ILE A 133 -21.28 -4.77 10.90
N TRP A 134 -22.27 -4.99 10.04
CA TRP A 134 -22.04 -5.01 8.61
C TRP A 134 -21.95 -3.59 8.10
N SER A 135 -20.99 -3.30 7.22
CA SER A 135 -20.87 -2.01 6.53
C SER A 135 -20.99 -2.22 5.02
N PRO A 136 -21.68 -1.31 4.31
CA PRO A 136 -21.79 -1.36 2.84
C PRO A 136 -20.43 -1.26 2.14
N ARG A 137 -19.38 -0.84 2.86
CA ARG A 137 -17.98 -0.83 2.40
C ARG A 137 -17.32 -2.22 2.40
N ASN A 138 -18.12 -3.28 2.17
CA ASN A 138 -17.71 -4.68 2.11
C ASN A 138 -16.82 -5.12 3.30
N ARG A 139 -17.20 -4.75 4.52
CA ARG A 139 -16.48 -5.13 5.74
C ARG A 139 -17.42 -5.41 6.92
N TYR A 140 -16.95 -6.22 7.85
CA TYR A 140 -17.59 -6.41 9.16
C TYR A 140 -16.73 -5.80 10.26
N PHE A 141 -17.34 -5.01 11.15
CA PHE A 141 -16.71 -4.58 12.40
C PHE A 141 -17.19 -5.46 13.55
N VAL A 142 -16.26 -5.85 14.41
CA VAL A 142 -16.51 -6.73 15.56
C VAL A 142 -15.86 -6.10 16.79
N PRO A 143 -16.63 -5.42 17.65
CA PRO A 143 -16.15 -4.97 18.95
C PRO A 143 -15.76 -6.19 19.81
N VAL A 144 -14.50 -6.28 20.20
CA VAL A 144 -13.96 -7.41 20.98
C VAL A 144 -13.59 -7.05 22.41
N ALA A 145 -13.45 -5.76 22.70
CA ALA A 145 -13.32 -5.19 24.05
C ALA A 145 -13.91 -3.76 24.06
N ALA A 146 -13.86 -3.09 25.20
CA ALA A 146 -14.34 -1.71 25.33
C ALA A 146 -13.55 -0.71 24.48
N ASP A 147 -12.30 -1.02 24.15
CA ASP A 147 -11.30 -0.18 23.48
C ASP A 147 -10.70 -0.87 22.24
N ARG A 148 -11.23 -2.04 21.84
CA ARG A 148 -10.65 -2.85 20.76
C ARG A 148 -11.70 -3.35 19.78
N MET A 149 -11.43 -3.09 18.50
CA MET A 149 -12.28 -3.44 17.38
C MET A 149 -11.50 -4.28 16.37
N VAL A 150 -12.14 -5.32 15.86
CA VAL A 150 -11.62 -6.12 14.74
C VAL A 150 -12.45 -5.83 13.50
N VAL A 151 -11.80 -5.70 12.35
CA VAL A 151 -12.41 -5.48 11.04
C VAL A 151 -12.06 -6.64 10.13
N HIS A 152 -13.07 -7.28 9.55
CA HIS A 152 -12.92 -8.33 8.55
C HIS A 152 -13.25 -7.79 7.16
N LEU A 153 -12.36 -8.05 6.20
CA LEU A 153 -12.55 -7.77 4.77
C LEU A 153 -12.26 -9.04 3.96
N PRO A 154 -13.07 -9.38 2.93
CA PRO A 154 -14.37 -8.78 2.61
C PRO A 154 -15.44 -9.10 3.68
N ALA A 155 -16.65 -8.56 3.54
CA ALA A 155 -17.79 -8.80 4.43
C ALA A 155 -18.32 -10.24 4.33
N SER A 156 -17.55 -11.21 4.81
CA SER A 156 -17.93 -12.62 4.82
C SER A 156 -18.46 -13.03 6.20
N ARG A 157 -19.80 -13.16 6.31
CA ARG A 157 -20.48 -13.64 7.53
C ARG A 157 -19.93 -14.99 8.01
N ALA A 158 -19.63 -15.90 7.07
CA ALA A 158 -19.07 -17.22 7.37
C ALA A 158 -17.62 -17.14 7.86
N ALA A 159 -16.79 -16.26 7.30
CA ALA A 159 -15.42 -16.05 7.80
C ALA A 159 -15.42 -15.48 9.21
N VAL A 160 -16.24 -14.46 9.49
CA VAL A 160 -16.41 -13.89 10.83
C VAL A 160 -16.93 -14.95 11.82
N SER A 161 -17.90 -15.78 11.42
CA SER A 161 -18.41 -16.86 12.27
C SER A 161 -17.33 -17.88 12.63
N ARG A 162 -16.51 -18.29 11.64
CA ARG A 162 -15.39 -19.22 11.86
C ARG A 162 -14.35 -18.63 12.80
N TRP A 163 -13.93 -17.38 12.57
CA TRP A 163 -12.99 -16.67 13.43
C TRP A 163 -13.51 -16.55 14.87
N LEU A 164 -14.76 -16.10 15.05
CA LEU A 164 -15.40 -15.98 16.37
C LEU A 164 -15.46 -17.31 17.12
N LYS A 165 -15.72 -18.42 16.43
CA LYS A 165 -15.72 -19.78 17.00
C LYS A 165 -14.32 -20.33 17.31
N GLY A 166 -13.28 -19.75 16.71
CA GLY A 166 -11.87 -20.08 16.93
C GLY A 166 -11.25 -19.35 18.13
N ARG A 167 -11.83 -18.20 18.53
CA ARG A 167 -11.35 -17.44 19.68
C ARG A 167 -11.36 -18.27 20.97
N GLY A 168 -10.32 -18.13 21.78
CA GLY A 168 -10.15 -18.89 23.03
C GLY A 168 -9.71 -20.35 22.85
N LYS A 169 -9.50 -20.81 21.62
CA LYS A 169 -8.82 -22.08 21.32
C LYS A 169 -7.34 -21.82 21.08
N THR A 170 -6.51 -22.88 21.19
CA THR A 170 -5.08 -22.81 20.84
C THR A 170 -4.93 -22.17 19.46
N THR A 171 -4.23 -21.03 19.43
CA THR A 171 -4.00 -20.22 18.25
C THR A 171 -3.32 -21.07 17.18
N GLN A 172 -3.86 -21.11 15.96
CA GLN A 172 -3.01 -21.56 14.84
C GLN A 172 -1.96 -20.46 14.64
N PRO A 173 -0.68 -20.78 14.80
CA PRO A 173 0.36 -19.77 14.77
C PRO A 173 0.43 -19.14 13.37
N LEU A 174 0.79 -17.86 13.32
CA LEU A 174 1.29 -17.26 12.08
C LEU A 174 2.43 -18.14 11.52
N PRO A 175 2.63 -18.15 10.19
CA PRO A 175 3.84 -18.73 9.61
C PRO A 175 5.09 -18.26 10.34
N ASP A 176 6.08 -19.15 10.46
CA ASP A 176 7.29 -18.91 11.27
C ASP A 176 8.00 -17.60 10.92
N TYR A 177 8.03 -17.24 9.64
CA TYR A 177 8.62 -16.00 9.18
C TYR A 177 7.88 -14.78 9.77
N LEU A 178 6.56 -14.71 9.58
CA LEU A 178 5.74 -13.61 10.13
C LEU A 178 5.78 -13.58 11.66
N LYS A 179 5.72 -14.75 12.30
CA LYS A 179 5.79 -14.86 13.76
C LYS A 179 7.10 -14.25 14.29
N LYS A 180 8.25 -14.62 13.70
CA LYS A 180 9.56 -14.07 14.08
C LYS A 180 9.60 -12.55 13.91
N THR A 181 8.97 -12.01 12.87
CA THR A 181 8.92 -10.56 12.66
C THR A 181 8.05 -9.87 13.71
N VAL A 182 6.86 -10.41 14.02
CA VAL A 182 5.99 -9.87 15.07
C VAL A 182 6.66 -9.92 16.44
N ASP A 183 7.31 -11.04 16.78
CA ASP A 183 7.98 -11.21 18.08
C ASP A 183 9.17 -10.25 18.27
N ARG A 184 9.83 -9.85 17.17
CA ARG A 184 10.98 -8.92 17.19
C ARG A 184 10.58 -7.45 17.11
N ALA A 185 9.33 -7.16 16.73
CA ALA A 185 8.88 -5.80 16.56
C ALA A 185 8.81 -5.09 17.92
N ALA A 186 9.73 -4.14 18.13
CA ALA A 186 9.70 -3.28 19.30
C ALA A 186 8.45 -2.40 19.26
N ASP A 187 7.89 -2.10 20.43
CA ASP A 187 6.69 -1.26 20.53
C ASP A 187 6.89 0.14 19.93
N ASN A 188 8.12 0.66 19.88
CA ASN A 188 8.40 2.00 19.38
C ASN A 188 8.57 2.10 17.85
N ILE A 189 8.52 0.97 17.12
CA ILE A 189 8.56 0.98 15.65
C ILE A 189 7.22 1.52 15.14
N ALA A 190 7.26 2.51 14.24
CA ALA A 190 6.08 3.20 13.78
C ALA A 190 5.25 2.34 12.82
N VAL A 191 5.91 1.66 11.89
CA VAL A 191 5.30 0.70 10.97
C VAL A 191 6.20 -0.51 10.78
N VAL A 192 5.62 -1.70 10.76
CA VAL A 192 6.24 -2.92 10.23
C VAL A 192 5.30 -3.52 9.21
N VAL A 193 5.76 -3.81 8.01
CA VAL A 193 5.07 -4.65 7.03
C VAL A 193 5.94 -5.86 6.79
N ALA A 194 5.41 -7.07 6.96
CA ALA A 194 6.15 -8.28 6.62
C ALA A 194 5.30 -9.18 5.74
N VAL A 195 5.93 -9.79 4.75
CA VAL A 195 5.31 -10.71 3.81
C VAL A 195 6.16 -11.96 3.74
N ASP A 196 5.55 -13.10 4.00
CA ASP A 196 6.12 -14.43 3.84
C ASP A 196 5.93 -14.84 2.38
N VAL A 197 7.01 -15.12 1.68
CA VAL A 197 7.00 -15.54 0.27
C VAL A 197 7.70 -16.88 0.07
N ALA A 198 7.96 -17.61 1.17
CA ALA A 198 8.52 -18.95 1.10
C ALA A 198 7.65 -19.82 0.18
N ASP A 199 8.29 -20.56 -0.72
CA ASP A 199 7.67 -21.40 -1.75
C ASP A 199 6.72 -20.67 -2.73
N ALA A 200 6.61 -19.34 -2.67
CA ALA A 200 5.76 -18.58 -3.59
C ALA A 200 6.41 -18.32 -4.95
N ILE A 201 7.75 -18.39 -5.03
CA ILE A 201 8.52 -18.02 -6.20
C ILE A 201 9.16 -19.28 -6.81
N SER A 202 8.69 -19.68 -7.98
CA SER A 202 9.35 -20.73 -8.77
C SER A 202 10.66 -20.20 -9.33
N ALA A 203 11.78 -20.85 -9.01
CA ALA A 203 13.10 -20.50 -9.54
C ALA A 203 13.14 -20.47 -11.07
N THR A 204 12.43 -21.40 -11.73
CA THR A 204 12.34 -21.47 -13.20
C THR A 204 11.60 -20.27 -13.78
N GLN A 205 10.41 -19.94 -13.24
CA GLN A 205 9.67 -18.78 -13.71
C GLN A 205 10.39 -17.47 -13.37
N ALA A 206 11.05 -17.42 -12.20
CA ALA A 206 11.87 -16.29 -11.80
C ALA A 206 13.02 -16.07 -12.79
N ALA A 207 13.71 -17.13 -13.22
CA ALA A 207 14.78 -17.06 -14.22
C ALA A 207 14.29 -16.45 -15.56
N GLU A 208 13.09 -16.81 -16.03
CA GLU A 208 12.50 -16.20 -17.22
C GLU A 208 12.16 -14.72 -17.00
N LYS A 209 11.60 -14.37 -15.83
CA LYS A 209 11.24 -12.99 -15.52
C LYS A 209 12.45 -12.08 -15.36
N VAL A 210 13.53 -12.55 -14.74
CA VAL A 210 14.74 -11.73 -14.53
C VAL A 210 15.46 -11.39 -15.83
N GLN A 211 15.33 -12.21 -16.88
CA GLN A 211 15.84 -11.86 -18.22
C GLN A 211 15.18 -10.60 -18.79
N THR A 212 13.98 -10.27 -18.31
CA THR A 212 13.29 -9.05 -18.73
C THR A 212 13.75 -7.82 -17.95
N LEU A 213 14.52 -7.97 -16.86
CA LEU A 213 14.98 -6.87 -16.01
C LEU A 213 16.21 -6.20 -16.62
N LYS A 214 16.14 -4.87 -16.75
CA LYS A 214 17.26 -4.09 -17.27
C LYS A 214 18.45 -4.14 -16.31
N ALA A 215 18.21 -4.03 -15.01
CA ALA A 215 19.26 -4.09 -14.00
C ALA A 215 20.04 -5.42 -14.04
N ALA A 216 19.37 -6.54 -14.33
CA ALA A 216 20.03 -7.84 -14.48
C ALA A 216 20.92 -7.89 -15.74
N ALA A 217 20.40 -7.36 -16.86
CA ALA A 217 21.13 -7.31 -18.14
C ALA A 217 22.35 -6.38 -18.08
N ASP A 218 22.18 -5.17 -17.54
CA ASP A 218 23.23 -4.16 -17.40
C ASP A 218 24.38 -4.69 -16.51
N ALA A 219 24.03 -5.43 -15.46
CA ALA A 219 24.97 -6.07 -14.55
C ALA A 219 25.50 -7.43 -15.04
N LYS A 220 25.05 -7.92 -16.21
CA LYS A 220 25.42 -9.21 -16.80
C LYS A 220 25.26 -10.39 -15.84
N LEU A 221 24.18 -10.37 -15.05
CA LEU A 221 23.89 -11.43 -14.08
C LEU A 221 23.31 -12.66 -14.79
N ASP A 222 23.72 -13.85 -14.33
CA ASP A 222 23.18 -15.11 -14.82
C ASP A 222 21.72 -15.29 -14.35
N ALA A 223 20.81 -15.46 -15.31
CA ALA A 223 19.39 -15.55 -15.05
C ALA A 223 18.99 -16.80 -14.25
N GLN A 224 19.70 -17.93 -14.43
CA GLN A 224 19.41 -19.16 -13.69
C GLN A 224 19.86 -19.04 -12.24
N LEU A 225 21.04 -18.47 -12.00
CA LEU A 225 21.53 -18.21 -10.65
C LEU A 225 20.65 -17.20 -9.91
N LEU A 226 20.21 -16.14 -10.58
CA LEU A 226 19.30 -15.16 -9.99
C LEU A 226 17.90 -15.74 -9.78
N GLY A 227 17.40 -16.57 -10.70
CA GLY A 227 16.15 -17.30 -10.54
C GLY A 227 16.18 -18.23 -9.33
N LYS A 228 17.26 -18.99 -9.14
CA LYS A 228 17.48 -19.82 -7.95
C LYS A 228 17.50 -18.97 -6.67
N LEU A 229 18.26 -17.87 -6.67
CA LEU A 229 18.31 -16.97 -5.52
C LEU A 229 16.93 -16.42 -5.15
N LEU A 230 16.11 -16.06 -6.12
CA LEU A 230 14.74 -15.59 -5.87
C LEU A 230 13.82 -16.72 -5.39
N GLY A 231 14.08 -17.97 -5.79
CA GLY A 231 13.40 -19.14 -5.22
C GLY A 231 13.75 -19.39 -3.75
N ASP A 232 14.97 -19.03 -3.33
CA ASP A 232 15.42 -19.09 -1.93
C ASP A 232 14.89 -17.93 -1.06
N LEU A 233 14.07 -17.01 -1.61
CA LEU A 233 13.53 -15.88 -0.87
C LEU A 233 12.46 -16.36 0.12
N MET A 234 12.71 -16.15 1.41
CA MET A 234 11.78 -16.54 2.49
C MET A 234 10.71 -15.49 2.71
N GLY A 235 11.06 -14.21 2.56
CA GLY A 235 10.15 -13.12 2.86
C GLY A 235 10.83 -11.77 2.78
N PHE A 236 10.04 -10.73 2.99
CA PHE A 236 10.56 -9.40 3.17
C PHE A 236 9.89 -8.68 4.33
N THR A 237 10.62 -7.73 4.91
CA THR A 237 10.14 -6.86 5.97
C THR A 237 10.48 -5.42 5.62
N PHE A 238 9.47 -4.56 5.61
CA PHE A 238 9.63 -3.12 5.55
C PHE A 238 9.35 -2.53 6.93
N THR A 239 10.28 -1.75 7.48
CA THR A 239 10.12 -1.10 8.78
C THR A 239 10.27 0.40 8.65
N VAL A 240 9.49 1.13 9.45
CA VAL A 240 9.58 2.58 9.60
C VAL A 240 9.90 2.89 11.05
N THR A 241 11.07 3.47 11.27
CA THR A 241 11.51 3.94 12.58
C THR A 241 11.51 5.46 12.63
N VAL A 242 11.43 6.02 13.84
CA VAL A 242 11.36 7.46 14.06
C VAL A 242 12.66 7.90 14.74
N LYS A 243 13.43 8.77 14.07
CA LYS A 243 14.59 9.47 14.66
C LYS A 243 14.31 10.97 14.67
N ASP A 244 15.04 11.74 13.85
CA ASP A 244 14.75 13.15 13.54
C ASP A 244 13.70 13.30 12.41
N GLN A 245 13.61 12.27 11.57
CA GLN A 245 12.60 12.07 10.53
C GLN A 245 12.25 10.58 10.45
N PHE A 246 11.34 10.19 9.55
CA PHE A 246 11.10 8.78 9.28
C PHE A 246 12.32 8.16 8.60
N ILE A 247 12.71 6.97 9.05
CA ILE A 247 13.74 6.15 8.43
C ILE A 247 13.10 4.83 8.03
N GLY A 248 13.13 4.55 6.74
CA GLY A 248 12.66 3.30 6.17
C GLY A 248 13.80 2.29 6.02
N GLU A 249 13.48 1.03 6.22
CA GLU A 249 14.36 -0.11 5.92
C GLU A 249 13.53 -1.20 5.24
N LEU A 250 13.97 -1.66 4.06
CA LEU A 250 13.47 -2.86 3.41
C LEU A 250 14.54 -3.95 3.52
N ARG A 251 14.14 -5.05 4.16
CA ARG A 251 14.93 -6.27 4.33
C ARG A 251 14.32 -7.40 3.51
N LEU A 252 15.13 -8.02 2.67
CA LEU A 252 14.81 -9.26 1.95
C LEU A 252 15.58 -10.40 2.62
N ASP A 253 14.89 -11.42 3.12
CA ASP A 253 15.50 -12.54 3.83
C ASP A 253 15.49 -13.80 2.96
N PHE A 254 16.65 -14.46 2.87
CA PHE A 254 16.88 -15.62 2.02
C PHE A 254 17.30 -16.84 2.86
N GLU A 255 17.11 -18.04 2.31
CA GLU A 255 17.62 -19.27 2.94
C GLU A 255 19.16 -19.30 2.95
N THR A 256 19.78 -18.79 1.90
CA THR A 256 21.22 -18.73 1.69
C THR A 256 21.73 -17.29 1.55
N ALA A 257 23.03 -17.06 1.69
CA ALA A 257 23.59 -15.71 1.59
C ALA A 257 23.41 -15.16 0.15
N PRO A 258 22.75 -14.00 -0.05
CA PRO A 258 22.40 -13.51 -1.37
C PRO A 258 23.56 -12.75 -2.03
N ASP A 259 24.73 -13.38 -2.17
CA ASP A 259 25.97 -12.73 -2.59
C ASP A 259 25.89 -12.06 -3.97
N LEU A 260 25.03 -12.57 -4.88
CA LEU A 260 24.79 -11.97 -6.19
C LEU A 260 24.22 -10.54 -6.10
N LEU A 261 23.51 -10.23 -5.01
CA LEU A 261 22.93 -8.89 -4.80
C LEU A 261 23.99 -7.85 -4.42
N LYS A 262 25.25 -8.24 -4.15
CA LYS A 262 26.36 -7.28 -3.99
C LYS A 262 26.69 -6.52 -5.27
N ILE A 263 26.37 -7.10 -6.43
CA ILE A 263 26.69 -6.52 -7.75
C ILE A 263 25.65 -5.47 -8.15
N ALA A 264 24.35 -5.84 -8.10
CA ALA A 264 23.26 -4.98 -8.59
C ALA A 264 21.97 -5.09 -7.76
N GLY A 265 22.06 -5.50 -6.49
CA GLY A 265 20.90 -5.79 -5.64
C GLY A 265 19.95 -4.60 -5.50
N ARG A 266 20.49 -3.40 -5.31
CA ARG A 266 19.67 -2.18 -5.19
C ARG A 266 18.82 -1.97 -6.44
N ASP A 267 19.44 -1.97 -7.62
CA ASP A 267 18.76 -1.65 -8.87
C ASP A 267 17.74 -2.73 -9.24
N LEU A 268 18.04 -4.00 -8.96
CA LEU A 268 17.10 -5.11 -9.11
C LEU A 268 15.87 -4.94 -8.23
N VAL A 269 16.04 -4.57 -6.97
CA VAL A 269 14.94 -4.34 -6.03
C VAL A 269 14.09 -3.16 -6.48
N LEU A 270 14.72 -2.03 -6.81
CA LEU A 270 14.01 -0.85 -7.28
C LEU A 270 13.21 -1.14 -8.56
N GLU A 271 13.80 -1.82 -9.55
CA GLU A 271 13.09 -2.19 -10.77
C GLU A 271 11.94 -3.16 -10.49
N SER A 272 12.13 -4.11 -9.57
CA SER A 272 11.09 -5.08 -9.20
C SER A 272 9.90 -4.43 -8.49
N LEU A 273 10.16 -3.53 -7.53
CA LEU A 273 9.12 -2.76 -6.85
C LEU A 273 8.41 -1.79 -7.80
N SER A 274 9.18 -1.15 -8.68
CA SER A 274 8.66 -0.25 -9.71
C SER A 274 7.60 -0.98 -10.53
N ARG A 275 7.93 -2.14 -11.11
CA ARG A 275 7.03 -2.94 -11.95
C ARG A 275 5.73 -3.37 -11.27
N ARG A 276 5.73 -3.39 -9.94
CA ARG A 276 4.58 -3.74 -9.11
C ARG A 276 3.82 -2.53 -8.57
N GLY A 277 4.22 -1.30 -8.93
CA GLY A 277 3.61 -0.07 -8.40
C GLY A 277 3.84 0.11 -6.91
N MET A 278 4.94 -0.44 -6.38
CA MET A 278 5.30 -0.41 -4.95
C MET A 278 6.53 0.45 -4.67
N LEU A 279 7.12 1.06 -5.69
CA LEU A 279 8.28 1.93 -5.52
C LEU A 279 7.86 3.28 -4.94
N ILE A 280 8.35 3.58 -3.74
CA ILE A 280 8.29 4.93 -3.17
C ILE A 280 9.50 5.74 -3.64
N ALA A 281 9.32 7.05 -3.85
CA ALA A 281 10.29 7.89 -4.56
C ALA A 281 11.67 7.93 -3.86
N GLU A 282 11.68 7.97 -2.53
CA GLU A 282 12.86 8.07 -1.68
C GLU A 282 13.77 6.85 -1.78
N MET A 283 13.23 5.67 -2.10
CA MET A 283 14.02 4.45 -2.26
C MET A 283 15.07 4.60 -3.36
N GLN A 284 14.86 5.49 -4.33
CA GLN A 284 15.88 5.83 -5.33
C GLN A 284 17.13 6.48 -4.73
N LYS A 285 17.11 6.94 -3.48
CA LYS A 285 18.29 7.49 -2.79
C LYS A 285 18.84 6.55 -1.72
N TRP A 286 18.18 5.42 -1.50
CA TRP A 286 18.59 4.47 -0.48
C TRP A 286 19.86 3.72 -0.89
N SER A 287 20.66 3.38 0.11
CA SER A 287 21.79 2.47 -0.02
C SER A 287 21.34 1.05 0.30
N GLY A 288 21.89 0.04 -0.38
CA GLY A 288 21.64 -1.36 -0.08
C GLY A 288 22.91 -2.17 0.09
N ALA A 289 22.88 -3.18 0.95
CA ALA A 289 23.99 -4.08 1.23
C ALA A 289 23.50 -5.50 1.55
N VAL A 290 24.39 -6.48 1.38
CA VAL A 290 24.17 -7.85 1.86
C VAL A 290 24.66 -7.98 3.30
N GLU A 291 23.78 -8.41 4.19
CA GLU A 291 24.02 -8.62 5.61
C GLU A 291 23.67 -10.06 6.00
N GLY A 292 24.68 -10.94 6.03
CA GLY A 292 24.48 -12.36 6.31
C GLY A 292 23.59 -13.03 5.25
N LYS A 293 22.38 -13.43 5.65
CA LYS A 293 21.38 -14.07 4.77
C LYS A 293 20.34 -13.09 4.21
N SER A 294 20.63 -11.81 4.27
CA SER A 294 19.64 -10.79 3.92
C SER A 294 20.24 -9.74 3.00
N PHE A 295 19.41 -9.17 2.15
CA PHE A 295 19.72 -7.92 1.48
C PHE A 295 18.90 -6.81 2.12
N VAL A 296 19.57 -5.78 2.62
CA VAL A 296 18.97 -4.68 3.37
C VAL A 296 19.21 -3.40 2.61
N MET A 297 18.15 -2.62 2.39
CA MET A 297 18.25 -1.25 1.90
C MET A 297 17.49 -0.30 2.83
N GLY A 298 18.00 0.91 2.99
CA GLY A 298 17.36 1.87 3.88
C GLY A 298 17.78 3.30 3.63
N GLY A 299 16.99 4.21 4.17
CA GLY A 299 17.20 5.64 4.03
C GLY A 299 16.05 6.47 4.60
N PRO A 300 16.12 7.80 4.44
CA PRO A 300 15.09 8.70 4.91
C PRO A 300 13.78 8.51 4.13
N LEU A 301 12.66 8.79 4.81
CA LEU A 301 11.31 8.81 4.27
C LEU A 301 10.62 10.13 4.63
N ASP A 302 9.69 10.53 3.76
CA ASP A 302 8.71 11.55 4.05
C ASP A 302 7.43 10.94 4.65
N ALA A 303 6.60 11.78 5.27
CA ALA A 303 5.34 11.33 5.85
C ALA A 303 4.34 10.80 4.79
N HIS A 304 4.41 11.31 3.55
CA HIS A 304 3.57 10.83 2.46
C HIS A 304 3.87 9.39 2.07
N SER A 305 5.14 9.00 1.98
CA SER A 305 5.53 7.61 1.68
C SER A 305 5.06 6.64 2.75
N VAL A 306 5.04 7.06 4.03
CA VAL A 306 4.51 6.23 5.11
C VAL A 306 3.02 5.98 4.92
N LEU A 307 2.24 7.02 4.57
CA LEU A 307 0.82 6.85 4.23
C LEU A 307 0.62 5.99 2.97
N GLU A 308 1.48 6.15 1.95
CA GLU A 308 1.42 5.35 0.73
C GLU A 308 1.58 3.84 1.04
N VAL A 309 2.52 3.50 1.92
CA VAL A 309 2.73 2.12 2.39
C VAL A 309 1.52 1.61 3.17
N LEU A 310 0.98 2.40 4.10
CA LEU A 310 -0.23 2.00 4.85
C LEU A 310 -1.44 1.81 3.94
N SER A 311 -1.50 2.56 2.83
CA SER A 311 -2.59 2.49 1.87
C SER A 311 -2.59 1.24 0.97
N PHE A 312 -1.58 0.37 1.07
CA PHE A 312 -1.65 -0.96 0.47
C PHE A 312 -2.67 -1.88 1.17
N PHE A 313 -3.08 -1.52 2.40
CA PHE A 313 -3.98 -2.32 3.23
C PHE A 313 -5.29 -1.58 3.46
N ASN A 314 -6.42 -2.27 3.21
CA ASN A 314 -7.76 -1.68 3.25
C ASN A 314 -8.39 -1.68 4.65
N GLY A 315 -7.79 -2.44 5.58
CA GLY A 315 -8.17 -2.53 6.98
C GLY A 315 -7.70 -1.36 7.87
N THR A 316 -7.06 -0.33 7.32
CA THR A 316 -6.64 0.84 8.10
C THR A 316 -7.89 1.60 8.62
N PRO A 317 -7.99 1.88 9.94
CA PRO A 317 -9.11 2.64 10.46
C PRO A 317 -9.04 4.07 9.92
N THR A 318 -10.01 4.47 9.10
CA THR A 318 -10.16 5.87 8.67
C THR A 318 -10.92 6.66 9.74
N THR A 319 -10.57 7.93 9.92
CA THR A 319 -11.31 8.86 10.78
C THR A 319 -12.77 8.93 10.33
N SER A 320 -13.66 8.47 11.20
CA SER A 320 -15.06 8.88 11.13
C SER A 320 -15.38 9.46 12.49
N ASP A 321 -15.54 10.79 12.52
CA ASP A 321 -16.00 11.52 13.71
C ASP A 321 -17.40 11.01 14.06
N GLY A 322 -17.47 9.99 14.90
CA GLY A 322 -18.69 9.59 15.56
C GLY A 322 -19.04 10.63 16.61
N THR A 323 -19.76 11.69 16.22
CA THR A 323 -20.42 12.54 17.20
C THR A 323 -21.48 11.70 17.90
N GLN A 324 -21.22 11.37 19.17
CA GLN A 324 -22.29 11.13 20.14
C GLN A 324 -23.12 12.41 20.20
N ASP A 325 -24.37 12.36 19.72
CA ASP A 325 -25.47 12.94 20.48
C ASP A 325 -26.81 12.40 19.99
N SER A 326 -27.59 11.95 20.96
CA SER A 326 -28.91 11.38 20.81
C SER A 326 -29.94 12.31 21.43
N LEU A 327 -31.06 12.49 20.71
CA LEU A 327 -32.41 12.80 21.21
C LEU A 327 -32.67 14.24 21.70
N GLY A 328 -33.47 15.00 20.93
CA GLY A 328 -34.14 16.19 21.47
C GLY A 328 -34.63 17.28 20.51
N ASN A 329 -34.41 17.22 19.19
CA ASN A 329 -34.70 18.38 18.32
C ASN A 329 -36.03 18.27 17.55
N SER A 330 -36.75 19.40 17.47
CA SER A 330 -37.97 19.55 16.66
C SER A 330 -37.69 19.31 15.17
N GLU A 331 -38.72 18.91 14.40
CA GLU A 331 -38.60 18.48 12.99
C GLU A 331 -37.88 19.48 12.08
N ALA A 332 -38.03 20.79 12.31
CA ALA A 332 -37.36 21.84 11.52
C ALA A 332 -35.85 21.95 11.84
N GLN A 333 -35.48 21.71 13.10
CA GLN A 333 -34.09 21.78 13.57
C GLN A 333 -33.35 20.48 13.23
N ALA A 334 -34.03 19.33 13.32
CA ALA A 334 -33.53 18.05 12.84
C ALA A 334 -33.26 18.04 11.32
N ALA A 335 -34.08 18.74 10.52
CA ALA A 335 -33.87 18.86 9.08
C ALA A 335 -32.67 19.77 8.72
N ALA A 336 -32.49 20.88 9.44
CA ALA A 336 -31.32 21.75 9.29
C ALA A 336 -30.02 21.05 9.73
N ASP A 337 -30.06 20.34 10.85
CA ASP A 337 -28.94 19.52 11.36
C ASP A 337 -28.58 18.40 10.38
N LYS A 338 -29.59 17.76 9.75
CA LYS A 338 -29.39 16.74 8.72
C LYS A 338 -28.76 17.31 7.46
N ASN A 339 -29.22 18.45 6.95
CA ASN A 339 -28.61 19.09 5.78
C ASN A 339 -27.17 19.53 6.03
N ALA A 340 -26.87 20.07 7.21
CA ALA A 340 -25.50 20.42 7.61
C ALA A 340 -24.60 19.18 7.76
N LYS A 341 -25.14 18.07 8.27
CA LYS A 341 -24.43 16.78 8.33
C LYS A 341 -24.12 16.26 6.94
N ILE A 342 -25.11 16.29 6.03
CA ILE A 342 -24.93 15.83 4.66
C ILE A 342 -23.89 16.67 3.93
N GLN A 343 -23.96 17.99 4.08
CA GLN A 343 -22.99 18.93 3.52
C GLN A 343 -21.56 18.63 3.98
N LYS A 344 -21.34 18.45 5.29
CA LYS A 344 -20.00 18.16 5.84
C LYS A 344 -19.46 16.81 5.37
N ALA A 345 -20.29 15.77 5.39
CA ALA A 345 -19.92 14.45 4.88
C ALA A 345 -19.58 14.51 3.38
N SER A 346 -20.38 15.25 2.60
CA SER A 346 -20.16 15.49 1.17
C SER A 346 -18.85 16.23 0.89
N GLN A 347 -18.52 17.27 1.66
CA GLN A 347 -17.24 17.97 1.53
C GLN A 347 -16.06 17.05 1.83
N ARG A 348 -16.16 16.21 2.88
CA ARG A 348 -15.12 15.22 3.21
C ARG A 348 -14.95 14.18 2.11
N TYR A 349 -16.05 13.65 1.57
CA TYR A 349 -16.02 12.68 0.47
C TYR A 349 -15.39 13.27 -0.79
N PHE A 350 -15.79 14.48 -1.17
CA PHE A 350 -15.22 15.18 -2.32
C PHE A 350 -13.72 15.44 -2.13
N ALA A 351 -13.31 15.98 -0.98
CA ALA A 351 -11.91 16.25 -0.66
C ALA A 351 -11.08 14.95 -0.64
N GLY A 352 -11.62 13.85 -0.10
CA GLY A 352 -11.00 12.53 -0.15
C GLY A 352 -10.78 12.05 -1.58
N THR A 353 -11.79 12.18 -2.44
CA THR A 353 -11.69 11.84 -3.86
C THR A 353 -10.66 12.71 -4.58
N GLN A 354 -10.66 14.03 -4.34
CA GLN A 354 -9.67 14.95 -4.92
C GLN A 354 -8.25 14.62 -4.48
N ARG A 355 -8.04 14.22 -3.23
CA ARG A 355 -6.73 13.82 -2.72
C ARG A 355 -6.22 12.57 -3.43
N ILE A 356 -7.08 11.56 -3.61
CA ILE A 356 -6.75 10.33 -4.35
C ILE A 356 -6.44 10.65 -5.82
N LEU A 357 -7.19 11.56 -6.44
CA LEU A 357 -6.90 12.04 -7.78
C LEU A 357 -5.60 12.83 -7.86
N GLN A 358 -5.28 13.61 -6.84
CA GLN A 358 -4.03 14.34 -6.77
C GLN A 358 -2.85 13.37 -6.70
N GLU A 359 -2.96 12.30 -5.90
CA GLU A 359 -1.99 11.20 -5.87
C GLU A 359 -1.79 10.61 -7.29
N CYS A 360 -2.87 10.35 -8.04
CA CYS A 360 -2.80 9.92 -9.45
C CYS A 360 -1.96 10.88 -10.34
N ARG A 361 -2.13 12.19 -10.14
CA ARG A 361 -1.48 13.24 -10.95
C ARG A 361 -0.03 13.50 -10.55
N THR A 362 0.27 13.46 -9.25
CA THR A 362 1.58 13.86 -8.73
C THR A 362 2.59 12.72 -8.75
N THR A 363 2.15 11.46 -8.80
CA THR A 363 3.06 10.32 -8.85
C THR A 363 3.80 10.28 -10.19
N LYS A 364 5.09 10.61 -10.12
CA LYS A 364 6.04 10.66 -11.23
C LYS A 364 6.87 9.38 -11.29
N GLY A 365 7.51 9.13 -12.43
CA GLY A 365 8.46 8.02 -12.59
C GLY A 365 7.83 6.65 -12.87
N LEU A 366 6.50 6.54 -12.86
CA LEU A 366 5.81 5.31 -13.24
C LEU A 366 5.90 5.08 -14.75
N SER A 367 6.34 3.89 -15.13
CA SER A 367 6.15 3.36 -16.47
C SER A 367 4.66 3.09 -16.75
N ILE A 368 4.29 2.97 -18.02
CA ILE A 368 2.87 2.79 -18.40
C ILE A 368 2.23 1.56 -17.73
N PRO A 369 2.84 0.36 -17.70
CA PRO A 369 2.28 -0.77 -16.97
C PRO A 369 2.05 -0.51 -15.47
N GLU A 370 3.00 0.18 -14.83
CA GLU A 370 2.95 0.50 -13.39
C GLU A 370 1.83 1.48 -13.09
N ARG A 371 1.64 2.46 -13.97
CA ARG A 371 0.49 3.38 -13.92
C ARG A 371 -0.84 2.63 -13.98
N GLY A 372 -0.92 1.52 -14.73
CA GLY A 372 -2.11 0.68 -14.76
C GLY A 372 -2.44 0.03 -13.41
N VAL A 373 -1.42 -0.51 -12.72
CA VAL A 373 -1.56 -1.07 -11.36
C VAL A 373 -1.92 0.03 -10.36
N PHE A 374 -1.23 1.16 -10.46
CA PHE A 374 -1.47 2.32 -9.60
C PHE A 374 -2.90 2.84 -9.70
N ASN A 375 -3.44 2.96 -10.92
CA ASN A 375 -4.82 3.39 -11.13
C ASN A 375 -5.84 2.42 -10.51
N ASP A 376 -5.60 1.10 -10.57
CA ASP A 376 -6.47 0.12 -9.92
C ASP A 376 -6.43 0.26 -8.39
N LYS A 377 -5.25 0.49 -7.80
CA LYS A 377 -5.10 0.79 -6.36
C LYS A 377 -5.91 2.03 -5.98
N LEU A 378 -5.77 3.12 -6.71
CA LEU A 378 -6.51 4.36 -6.44
C LEU A 378 -8.02 4.19 -6.62
N SER A 379 -8.47 3.42 -7.61
CA SER A 379 -9.90 3.11 -7.77
C SER A 379 -10.50 2.43 -6.53
N ARG A 380 -9.75 1.49 -5.94
CA ARG A 380 -10.17 0.80 -4.72
C ARG A 380 -10.21 1.74 -3.53
N LYS A 381 -9.25 2.67 -3.40
CA LYS A 381 -9.30 3.69 -2.34
C LYS A 381 -10.60 4.51 -2.40
N ILE A 382 -11.05 4.88 -3.60
CA ILE A 382 -12.31 5.62 -3.80
C ILE A 382 -13.51 4.77 -3.33
N ASP A 383 -13.54 3.49 -3.71
CA ASP A 383 -14.61 2.56 -3.30
C ASP A 383 -14.70 2.37 -1.77
N GLN A 384 -13.64 2.69 -1.03
CA GLN A 384 -13.57 2.56 0.43
C GLN A 384 -13.89 3.86 1.20
N LEU A 385 -14.14 4.97 0.51
CA LEU A 385 -14.49 6.24 1.15
C LEU A 385 -15.83 6.14 1.90
N PRO A 386 -16.00 6.87 3.03
CA PRO A 386 -17.28 6.88 3.77
C PRO A 386 -18.43 7.41 2.90
N MET A 387 -19.51 6.64 2.75
CA MET A 387 -20.65 7.00 1.90
C MET A 387 -21.86 7.55 2.68
N LEU A 388 -21.85 7.42 4.01
CA LEU A 388 -22.98 7.83 4.84
C LEU A 388 -23.18 9.35 4.77
N ASP A 389 -24.45 9.74 4.63
CA ASP A 389 -24.87 11.14 4.56
C ASP A 389 -24.13 11.92 3.43
N VAL A 390 -23.60 11.24 2.42
CA VAL A 390 -23.03 11.91 1.25
C VAL A 390 -24.13 12.18 0.23
N ASP A 391 -24.06 13.34 -0.44
CA ASP A 391 -24.96 13.67 -1.54
C ASP A 391 -24.93 12.57 -2.62
N PRO A 392 -26.08 12.02 -3.06
CA PRO A 392 -26.11 10.98 -4.07
C PRO A 392 -25.35 11.33 -5.36
N GLU A 393 -25.38 12.58 -5.80
CA GLU A 393 -24.65 13.00 -7.01
C GLU A 393 -23.12 12.92 -6.83
N LEU A 394 -22.63 13.12 -5.60
CA LEU A 394 -21.22 12.92 -5.27
C LEU A 394 -20.83 11.45 -5.22
N LEU A 395 -21.73 10.57 -4.77
CA LEU A 395 -21.51 9.13 -4.80
C LEU A 395 -21.44 8.60 -6.24
N ASP A 396 -22.32 9.09 -7.12
CA ASP A 396 -22.29 8.77 -8.55
C ASP A 396 -20.99 9.27 -9.20
N TYR A 397 -20.59 10.50 -8.88
CA TYR A 397 -19.31 11.06 -9.30
C TYR A 397 -18.13 10.17 -8.86
N GLY A 398 -18.03 9.84 -7.57
CA GLY A 398 -16.95 9.00 -7.04
C GLY A 398 -16.91 7.63 -7.71
N THR A 399 -18.08 7.00 -7.91
CA THR A 399 -18.21 5.73 -8.63
C THR A 399 -17.67 5.84 -10.05
N ALA A 400 -18.03 6.89 -10.79
CA ALA A 400 -17.56 7.11 -12.15
C ALA A 400 -16.05 7.39 -12.21
N VAL A 401 -15.51 8.16 -11.26
CA VAL A 401 -14.04 8.35 -11.14
C VAL A 401 -13.33 7.02 -10.92
N GLY A 402 -13.82 6.20 -9.98
CA GLY A 402 -13.26 4.86 -9.73
C GLY A 402 -13.29 3.97 -10.97
N GLN A 403 -14.39 3.99 -11.73
CA GLN A 403 -14.53 3.25 -12.99
C GLN A 403 -13.55 3.73 -14.07
N LEU A 404 -13.33 5.04 -14.23
CA LEU A 404 -12.40 5.60 -15.22
C LEU A 404 -10.94 5.27 -14.90
N LEU A 405 -10.56 5.30 -13.61
CA LEU A 405 -9.24 4.87 -13.17
C LEU A 405 -9.01 3.37 -13.47
N ARG A 406 -9.97 2.52 -13.09
CA ARG A 406 -9.92 1.07 -13.37
C ARG A 406 -9.93 0.76 -14.87
N GLY A 407 -10.72 1.50 -15.65
CA GLY A 407 -10.75 1.43 -17.10
C GLY A 407 -9.40 1.76 -17.72
N SER A 408 -8.69 2.77 -17.19
CA SER A 408 -7.32 3.09 -17.60
C SER A 408 -6.36 1.93 -17.32
N GLY A 409 -6.45 1.30 -16.15
CA GLY A 409 -5.65 0.12 -15.79
C GLY A 409 -5.89 -1.06 -16.73
N SER A 410 -7.16 -1.34 -17.04
CA SER A 410 -7.58 -2.40 -17.96
C SER A 410 -7.10 -2.15 -19.40
N ALA A 411 -7.21 -0.91 -19.90
CA ALA A 411 -6.76 -0.54 -21.24
C ALA A 411 -5.24 -0.72 -21.39
N ILE A 412 -4.47 -0.28 -20.39
CA ILE A 412 -3.01 -0.46 -20.35
C ILE A 412 -2.64 -1.95 -20.41
N ARG A 413 -3.30 -2.81 -19.61
CA ARG A 413 -3.04 -4.25 -19.62
C ARG A 413 -3.41 -4.88 -20.96
N SER A 414 -4.59 -4.55 -21.48
CA SER A 414 -5.10 -5.10 -22.74
C SER A 414 -4.19 -4.74 -23.93
N ALA A 415 -3.71 -3.50 -23.99
CA ALA A 415 -2.76 -3.07 -25.02
C ALA A 415 -1.43 -3.86 -24.95
N ASN A 416 -0.91 -4.12 -23.73
CA ASN A 416 0.30 -4.93 -23.56
C ASN A 416 0.09 -6.40 -23.92
N VAL A 417 -1.08 -6.98 -23.60
CA VAL A 417 -1.44 -8.35 -24.00
C VAL A 417 -1.54 -8.47 -25.52
N ALA A 418 -2.20 -7.50 -26.18
CA ALA A 418 -2.31 -7.47 -27.64
C ALA A 418 -0.94 -7.38 -28.32
N ALA A 419 -0.04 -6.52 -27.83
CA ALA A 419 1.34 -6.47 -28.32
C ALA A 419 2.09 -7.79 -28.08
N GLY A 420 1.90 -8.44 -26.93
CA GLY A 420 2.47 -9.76 -26.66
C GLY A 420 2.00 -10.84 -27.63
N ALA A 421 0.70 -10.88 -27.93
CA ALA A 421 0.12 -11.80 -28.91
C ALA A 421 0.60 -11.53 -30.34
N GLN A 422 0.80 -10.25 -30.71
CA GLN A 422 1.35 -9.91 -32.03
C GLN A 422 2.82 -10.32 -32.15
N ARG A 423 3.61 -10.24 -31.07
CA ARG A 423 4.98 -10.78 -31.06
C ARG A 423 5.01 -12.28 -31.27
N SER A 424 4.13 -13.05 -30.63
CA SER A 424 4.13 -14.51 -30.79
C SER A 424 3.75 -14.94 -32.21
N VAL A 425 2.85 -14.21 -32.87
CA VAL A 425 2.49 -14.45 -34.28
C VAL A 425 3.65 -14.08 -35.23
N ALA A 426 4.35 -12.97 -34.97
CA ALA A 426 5.52 -12.59 -35.77
C ALA A 426 6.69 -13.57 -35.61
N ALA A 427 6.91 -14.11 -34.41
CA ALA A 427 7.92 -15.14 -34.15
C ALA A 427 7.65 -16.47 -34.90
N THR A 428 6.39 -16.77 -35.24
CA THR A 428 6.03 -17.94 -36.05
C THR A 428 6.10 -17.72 -37.57
N ALA A 429 6.26 -16.48 -38.04
CA ALA A 429 6.12 -16.14 -39.47
C ALA A 429 7.44 -16.18 -40.27
N GLU A 430 8.61 -16.21 -39.63
CA GLU A 430 9.91 -16.24 -40.32
C GLU A 430 10.70 -17.52 -40.01
N VAL A 431 10.22 -18.66 -40.50
CA VAL A 431 11.08 -19.83 -40.71
C VAL A 431 11.65 -19.72 -42.13
N SER A 432 12.81 -19.08 -42.27
CA SER A 432 13.52 -18.99 -43.55
C SER A 432 14.40 -20.21 -43.77
N TYR A 433 14.19 -20.92 -44.89
CA TYR A 433 15.02 -22.04 -45.31
C TYR A 433 16.33 -21.52 -45.93
N GLY A 434 17.40 -21.46 -45.13
CA GLY A 434 18.76 -21.30 -45.62
C GLY A 434 19.35 -22.63 -46.09
N TRP A 435 19.95 -22.66 -47.29
CA TRP A 435 20.75 -23.77 -47.79
C TRP A 435 22.05 -23.89 -46.96
N GLY A 436 21.96 -24.56 -45.81
CA GLY A 436 23.06 -24.77 -44.87
C GLY A 436 22.50 -24.88 -43.45
N GLY A 437 22.31 -26.12 -42.97
CA GLY A 437 21.48 -26.44 -41.81
C GLY A 437 21.81 -25.69 -40.53
N GLY A 438 20.99 -24.69 -40.22
CA GLY A 438 20.94 -24.00 -38.94
C GLY A 438 19.57 -23.33 -38.78
N PHE A 439 18.87 -23.63 -37.68
CA PHE A 439 17.65 -22.92 -37.31
C PHE A 439 18.05 -21.57 -36.69
N TYR A 440 17.76 -20.46 -37.35
CA TYR A 440 17.89 -19.12 -36.78
C TYR A 440 16.51 -18.59 -36.42
N PHE A 441 16.27 -18.36 -35.13
CA PHE A 441 15.13 -17.56 -34.68
C PHE A 441 15.46 -16.08 -34.92
N ASN A 442 14.76 -15.44 -35.86
CA ASN A 442 14.92 -14.01 -36.09
C ASN A 442 14.15 -13.23 -35.01
N ASP A 443 14.81 -12.92 -33.89
CA ASP A 443 14.25 -12.01 -32.89
C ASP A 443 14.37 -10.58 -33.43
N ASN A 444 13.33 -10.12 -34.12
CA ASN A 444 13.26 -8.76 -34.67
C ASN A 444 13.04 -7.75 -33.53
N THR A 445 14.11 -7.48 -32.80
CA THR A 445 14.15 -6.56 -31.65
C THR A 445 13.58 -5.17 -31.97
N ALA A 446 13.81 -4.65 -33.18
CA ALA A 446 13.26 -3.37 -33.62
C ALA A 446 11.73 -3.40 -33.82
N TYR A 447 11.21 -4.48 -34.40
CA TYR A 447 9.76 -4.71 -34.50
C TYR A 447 9.13 -4.92 -33.10
N ASN A 448 9.81 -5.67 -32.24
CA ASN A 448 9.35 -5.92 -30.88
C ASN A 448 9.28 -4.64 -30.03
N GLU A 449 10.23 -3.72 -30.20
CA GLU A 449 10.23 -2.39 -29.55
C GLU A 449 9.16 -1.47 -30.13
N THR A 450 8.93 -1.45 -31.45
CA THR A 450 7.86 -0.64 -32.05
C THR A 450 6.48 -1.07 -31.56
N LEU A 451 6.18 -2.37 -31.50
CA LEU A 451 4.95 -2.89 -30.89
C LEU A 451 4.82 -2.50 -29.40
N LYS A 452 5.94 -2.53 -28.66
CA LYS A 452 5.98 -2.13 -27.24
C LYS A 452 5.62 -0.65 -27.08
N ASN A 453 6.17 0.20 -27.93
CA ASN A 453 5.92 1.63 -27.92
C ASN A 453 4.50 1.99 -28.38
N GLN A 454 3.96 1.27 -29.37
CA GLN A 454 2.57 1.43 -29.80
C GLN A 454 1.58 1.06 -28.69
N ALA A 455 1.77 -0.06 -28.00
CA ALA A 455 0.94 -0.45 -26.86
C ALA A 455 1.00 0.57 -25.71
N ARG A 456 2.19 1.10 -25.43
CA ARG A 456 2.38 2.17 -24.43
C ARG A 456 1.64 3.45 -24.83
N ALA A 457 1.74 3.86 -26.10
CA ALA A 457 1.05 5.03 -26.61
C ALA A 457 -0.47 4.87 -26.53
N GLN A 458 -1.00 3.72 -26.94
CA GLN A 458 -2.43 3.41 -26.87
C GLN A 458 -2.95 3.43 -25.43
N GLY A 459 -2.27 2.72 -24.51
CA GLY A 459 -2.64 2.72 -23.09
C GLY A 459 -2.58 4.12 -22.47
N MET A 460 -1.57 4.92 -22.80
CA MET A 460 -1.44 6.29 -22.32
C MET A 460 -2.51 7.21 -22.90
N GLN A 461 -2.86 7.06 -24.17
CA GLN A 461 -3.93 7.85 -24.80
C GLN A 461 -5.27 7.63 -24.10
N THR A 462 -5.63 6.37 -23.80
CA THR A 462 -6.85 6.08 -23.02
C THR A 462 -6.78 6.64 -21.61
N HIS A 463 -5.62 6.54 -20.94
CA HIS A 463 -5.45 7.15 -19.62
C HIS A 463 -5.65 8.67 -19.65
N LEU A 464 -5.06 9.37 -20.62
CA LEU A 464 -5.21 10.82 -20.77
C LEU A 464 -6.67 11.22 -21.04
N ALA A 465 -7.36 10.51 -21.93
CA ALA A 465 -8.77 10.74 -22.21
C ALA A 465 -9.65 10.54 -20.95
N ASN A 466 -9.38 9.48 -20.18
CA ASN A 466 -10.09 9.23 -18.93
C ASN A 466 -9.79 10.31 -17.88
N MET A 467 -8.56 10.81 -17.79
CA MET A 467 -8.20 11.91 -16.89
C MET A 467 -8.89 13.22 -17.28
N GLU A 468 -8.97 13.54 -18.57
CA GLU A 468 -9.71 14.70 -19.06
C GLU A 468 -11.21 14.60 -18.72
N GLN A 469 -11.79 13.41 -18.89
CA GLN A 469 -13.18 13.15 -18.48
C GLN A 469 -13.36 13.34 -16.96
N ILE A 470 -12.43 12.83 -16.14
CA ILE A 470 -12.44 13.04 -14.69
C ILE A 470 -12.40 14.54 -14.36
N ASP A 471 -11.56 15.32 -15.04
CA ASP A 471 -11.44 16.76 -14.81
C ASP A 471 -12.75 17.49 -15.11
N ASN A 472 -13.41 17.16 -16.23
CA ASN A 472 -14.71 17.70 -16.59
C ASN A 472 -15.79 17.36 -15.55
N MET A 473 -15.87 16.09 -15.15
CA MET A 473 -16.81 15.63 -14.12
C MET A 473 -16.56 16.31 -12.77
N THR A 474 -15.28 16.50 -12.42
CA THR A 474 -14.86 17.15 -11.18
C THR A 474 -15.29 18.61 -11.14
N ALA A 475 -15.06 19.35 -12.24
CA ALA A 475 -15.50 20.74 -12.35
C ALA A 475 -17.02 20.86 -12.28
N GLU A 476 -17.74 19.97 -12.97
CA GLU A 476 -19.20 19.96 -12.97
C GLU A 476 -19.78 19.68 -11.58
N ILE A 477 -19.33 18.62 -10.90
CA ILE A 477 -19.86 18.25 -9.58
C ILE A 477 -19.50 19.29 -8.53
N ARG A 478 -18.28 19.87 -8.57
CA ARG A 478 -17.88 20.95 -7.66
C ARG A 478 -18.82 22.15 -7.78
N ARG A 479 -19.16 22.55 -9.02
CA ARG A 479 -20.11 23.64 -9.27
C ARG A 479 -21.50 23.29 -8.74
N LYS A 480 -22.03 22.10 -9.05
CA LYS A 480 -23.35 21.65 -8.58
C LYS A 480 -23.44 21.65 -7.05
N MET A 481 -22.46 21.06 -6.38
CA MET A 481 -22.43 20.98 -4.92
C MET A 481 -22.28 22.35 -4.26
N THR A 482 -21.43 23.22 -4.84
CA THR A 482 -21.28 24.60 -4.35
C THR A 482 -22.59 25.38 -4.47
N GLN A 483 -23.33 25.22 -5.58
CA GLN A 483 -24.65 25.84 -5.75
C GLN A 483 -25.69 25.26 -4.80
N LYS A 484 -25.69 23.93 -4.61
CA LYS A 484 -26.67 23.21 -3.79
C LYS A 484 -26.54 23.52 -2.30
N TYR A 485 -25.31 23.62 -1.80
CA TYR A 485 -25.03 23.82 -0.37
C TYR A 485 -24.58 25.24 -0.01
N ASN A 486 -24.41 26.12 -0.99
CA ASN A 486 -23.92 27.49 -0.82
C ASN A 486 -22.59 27.58 -0.03
N VAL A 487 -21.71 26.60 -0.21
CA VAL A 487 -20.36 26.56 0.35
C VAL A 487 -19.38 26.05 -0.67
N GLU A 488 -18.12 26.46 -0.55
CA GLU A 488 -17.08 25.97 -1.45
C GLU A 488 -16.75 24.50 -1.16
N PHE A 489 -16.74 23.68 -2.22
CA PHE A 489 -16.15 22.34 -2.22
C PHE A 489 -14.74 22.48 -2.76
N LYS A 490 -13.73 22.14 -1.96
CA LYS A 490 -12.31 22.30 -2.29
C LYS A 490 -11.65 20.98 -2.61
#